data_AF-A0A0G1H6B8-F1
#
_entry.id   AF-A0A0G1H6B8-F1
#
_cell.length_a   1.000
_cell.length_b   1.000
_cell.length_c   1.000
_cell.angle_alpha   90.00
_cell.angle_beta   90.00
_cell.angle_gamma   90.00
#
_symmetry.space_group_name_H-M   'P 1'
#
loop_
_entity.id
_entity.type
_entity.pdbx_description
1 polymer ?
#
loop_
_entity_poly.entity_id
_entity_poly.type
_entity_poly.pdbx_seq_one_letter_code
_entity_poly.pdbx_strand_id
1 'polypeptide(L)'
;MTPLIFPLLIGFVFDVLSGIKFGFYFIPALIMSLTFYFLPFVFAWLNILIAYLAAFSVFMAWSYFVAHMNFPSPGFIGHIALYLIIIAVVLYLINVLQKK
;
A
#
# COMPACT_ATOMS: atom_id res chain seq x y z
N MET A 1 7.27 4.10 18.18
CA MET A 1 6.09 3.44 17.56
C MET A 1 5.88 4.06 16.20
N THR A 2 5.96 3.29 15.12
CA THR A 2 5.69 3.80 13.77
C THR A 2 4.21 4.15 13.70
N PRO A 3 3.84 5.41 13.40
CA PRO A 3 2.44 5.81 13.35
C PRO A 3 1.75 5.12 12.15
N LEU A 4 1.12 3.98 12.42
CA LEU A 4 0.31 3.16 11.49
C LEU A 4 -0.80 3.95 10.80
N ILE A 5 -1.12 5.13 11.32
CA ILE A 5 -2.15 6.01 10.79
C ILE A 5 -1.75 6.67 9.46
N PHE A 6 -0.45 6.84 9.16
CA PHE A 6 -0.03 7.51 7.92
C PHE A 6 -0.30 6.68 6.65
N PRO A 7 0.10 5.38 6.57
CA PRO A 7 -0.26 4.57 5.42
C PRO A 7 -1.78 4.45 5.24
N LEU A 8 -2.53 4.34 6.34
CA LEU A 8 -4.00 4.28 6.31
C LEU A 8 -4.62 5.58 5.78
N LEU A 9 -4.18 6.75 6.27
CA LEU A 9 -4.65 8.05 5.80
C LEU A 9 -4.32 8.26 4.32
N ILE A 10 -3.11 7.89 3.88
CA ILE A 10 -2.70 8.02 2.49
C ILE A 10 -3.56 7.10 1.61
N GLY A 11 -3.69 5.81 1.97
CA GLY A 11 -4.54 4.87 1.24
C GLY A 11 -5.99 5.34 1.14
N PHE A 12 -6.54 5.90 2.22
CA PHE A 12 -7.88 6.47 2.25
C PHE A 12 -8.03 7.70 1.35
N VAL A 13 -7.09 8.65 1.41
CA VAL A 13 -7.11 9.84 0.54
C VAL A 13 -7.09 9.44 -0.93
N PHE A 14 -6.24 8.49 -1.29
CA PHE A 14 -6.16 8.02 -2.67
C PHE A 14 -7.41 7.27 -3.14
N ASP A 15 -8.05 6.49 -2.27
CA ASP A 15 -9.35 5.87 -2.56
C ASP A 15 -10.45 6.89 -2.83
N VAL A 16 -10.49 7.97 -2.04
CA VAL A 16 -11.46 9.06 -2.24
C VAL A 16 -11.18 9.83 -3.54
N LEU A 17 -9.90 10.06 -3.86
CA LEU A 17 -9.51 10.85 -5.03
C LEU A 17 -9.55 10.08 -6.34
N SER A 18 -9.37 8.77 -6.33
CA SER A 18 -9.24 7.99 -7.56
C SER A 18 -10.55 7.67 -8.26
N GLY A 19 -11.69 7.84 -7.57
CA GLY A 19 -13.02 7.52 -8.12
C GLY A 19 -13.21 6.05 -8.49
N ILE A 20 -12.37 5.15 -7.94
CA ILE A 20 -12.46 3.70 -8.14
C ILE A 20 -13.39 3.14 -7.05
N LYS A 21 -13.83 1.88 -7.21
CA LYS A 21 -14.48 1.12 -6.14
C LYS A 21 -13.72 1.31 -4.82
N PHE A 22 -14.46 1.71 -3.79
CA PHE A 22 -13.94 1.90 -2.43
C PHE A 22 -13.17 0.66 -1.95
N GLY A 23 -12.03 0.88 -1.31
CA GLY A 23 -11.13 -0.16 -0.80
C GLY A 23 -9.92 -0.44 -1.70
N PHE A 24 -9.87 0.10 -2.92
CA PHE A 24 -8.85 -0.25 -3.91
C PHE A 24 -7.43 0.15 -3.48
N TYR A 25 -7.27 1.33 -2.87
CA TYR A 25 -6.00 1.79 -2.29
C TYR A 25 -5.94 1.64 -0.77
N PHE A 26 -7.09 1.73 -0.10
CA PHE A 26 -7.17 1.64 1.36
C PHE A 26 -6.80 0.24 1.88
N ILE A 27 -7.28 -0.83 1.23
CA ILE A 27 -7.10 -2.19 1.75
C ILE A 27 -5.66 -2.68 1.62
N PRO A 28 -4.97 -2.48 0.48
CA PRO A 28 -3.52 -2.73 0.41
C PRO A 28 -2.74 -1.94 1.48
N ALA A 29 -3.08 -0.66 1.70
CA ALA A 29 -2.43 0.15 2.73
C ALA A 29 -2.70 -0.35 4.16
N LEU A 30 -3.91 -0.86 4.43
CA LEU A 30 -4.27 -1.52 5.69
C LEU A 30 -3.45 -2.79 5.90
N ILE A 31 -3.34 -3.64 4.89
CA ILE A 31 -2.56 -4.89 4.97
C ILE A 31 -1.08 -4.59 5.17
N MET A 32 -0.53 -3.61 4.46
CA MET A 32 0.85 -3.15 4.67
C MET A 32 1.05 -2.72 6.13
N SER A 33 0.14 -1.90 6.67
CA SER A 33 0.19 -1.41 8.06
C SER A 33 0.11 -2.55 9.08
N LEU A 34 -0.84 -3.47 8.92
CA LEU A 34 -0.99 -4.64 9.79
C LEU A 34 0.26 -5.53 9.73
N THR A 35 0.79 -5.77 8.53
CA THR A 35 2.00 -6.58 8.35
C THR A 35 3.20 -5.96 9.07
N PHE A 36 3.36 -4.63 9.01
CA PHE A 36 4.37 -3.91 9.78
C PHE A 36 4.17 -3.98 11.30
N TYR A 37 2.93 -4.02 11.76
CA TYR A 37 2.63 -4.11 13.20
C TYR A 37 2.99 -5.47 13.80
N PHE A 38 2.73 -6.56 13.06
CA PHE A 38 2.90 -7.92 13.58
C PHE A 38 4.29 -8.54 13.36
N LEU A 39 5.13 -7.98 12.48
CA LEU A 39 6.43 -8.58 12.17
C LEU A 39 7.47 -8.36 13.28
N PRO A 40 8.07 -9.42 13.85
CA PRO A 40 9.09 -9.31 14.89
C PRO A 40 10.39 -8.69 14.33
N PHE A 41 10.83 -7.61 14.97
CA PHE A 41 11.73 -6.59 14.42
C PHE A 41 13.22 -6.95 14.45
N VAL A 42 13.67 -8.02 13.79
CA VAL A 42 15.12 -8.33 13.70
C VAL A 42 15.79 -7.64 12.50
N PHE A 43 15.09 -7.56 11.35
CA PHE A 43 15.61 -6.92 10.13
C PHE A 43 14.58 -6.01 9.48
N ALA A 44 14.78 -4.69 9.59
CA ALA A 44 13.82 -3.69 9.09
C ALA A 44 13.54 -3.80 7.57
N TRP A 45 14.56 -4.11 6.77
CA TRP A 45 14.43 -4.24 5.32
C TRP A 45 13.60 -5.46 4.89
N LEU A 46 13.69 -6.56 5.63
CA LEU A 46 12.91 -7.78 5.35
C LEU A 46 11.43 -7.53 5.66
N ASN A 47 11.15 -6.77 6.72
CA ASN A 47 9.78 -6.39 7.07
C ASN A 47 9.14 -5.49 6.02
N ILE A 48 9.92 -4.54 5.47
CA ILE A 48 9.48 -3.71 4.33
C ILE A 48 9.15 -4.59 3.13
N LEU A 49 10.01 -5.56 2.81
CA LEU A 49 9.80 -6.45 1.67
C LEU A 49 8.54 -7.33 1.83
N ILE A 50 8.32 -7.91 3.01
CA ILE A 50 7.16 -8.77 3.28
C ILE A 50 5.87 -7.95 3.23
N ALA A 51 5.84 -6.78 3.87
CA ALA A 51 4.68 -5.88 3.85
C ALA A 51 4.36 -5.40 2.43
N TYR A 52 5.40 -5.14 1.63
CA TYR A 52 5.27 -4.78 0.22
C TYR A 52 4.66 -5.91 -0.60
N LEU A 53 5.18 -7.13 -0.48
CA LEU A 53 4.67 -8.29 -1.21
C LEU A 53 3.21 -8.60 -0.85
N ALA A 54 2.87 -8.58 0.44
CA ALA A 54 1.50 -8.82 0.91
C ALA A 54 0.51 -7.82 0.30
N ALA A 55 0.86 -6.53 0.35
CA ALA A 55 -0.01 -5.48 -0.13
C ALA A 55 -0.08 -5.42 -1.68
N PHE A 56 1.02 -5.72 -2.37
CA PHE A 56 1.05 -5.87 -3.82
C PHE A 56 0.18 -7.06 -4.29
N SER A 57 0.27 -8.22 -3.64
CA SER A 57 -0.57 -9.39 -3.96
C SER A 57 -2.05 -9.09 -3.78
N VAL A 58 -2.42 -8.36 -2.73
CA VAL A 58 -3.82 -7.96 -2.51
C VAL A 58 -4.28 -6.97 -3.56
N PHE A 59 -3.46 -5.98 -3.91
CA PHE A 59 -3.75 -5.04 -4.97
C PHE A 59 -3.98 -5.74 -6.33
N MET A 60 -3.14 -6.73 -6.67
CA MET A 60 -3.29 -7.55 -7.87
C MET A 60 -4.62 -8.33 -7.86
N ALA A 61 -4.92 -9.00 -6.76
CA ALA A 61 -6.17 -9.75 -6.60
C ALA A 61 -7.39 -8.81 -6.67
N TRP A 62 -7.33 -7.66 -6.00
CA TRP A 62 -8.40 -6.67 -5.99
C TRP A 62 -8.65 -6.09 -7.37
N SER A 63 -7.58 -5.76 -8.10
CA SER A 63 -7.67 -5.24 -9.46
C SER A 63 -8.32 -6.23 -10.42
N TYR A 64 -7.99 -7.51 -10.30
CA TYR A 64 -8.56 -8.56 -11.15
C TYR A 64 -10.00 -8.93 -10.76
N PHE A 65 -10.23 -9.28 -9.50
CA PHE A 65 -11.52 -9.82 -9.04
C PHE A 65 -12.58 -8.76 -8.74
N VAL A 66 -12.17 -7.61 -8.18
CA VAL A 66 -13.11 -6.58 -7.71
C VAL A 66 -13.24 -5.46 -8.75
N ALA A 67 -12.14 -4.97 -9.29
CA ALA A 67 -12.17 -3.88 -10.27
C ALA A 67 -12.34 -4.36 -11.72
N HIS A 68 -12.30 -5.67 -11.97
CA HIS A 68 -12.44 -6.29 -13.30
C HIS A 68 -11.49 -5.67 -14.35
N MET A 69 -10.28 -5.30 -13.92
CA MET A 69 -9.29 -4.72 -14.81
C MET A 69 -8.61 -5.83 -15.61
N ASN A 70 -8.61 -5.68 -16.94
CA ASN A 70 -7.88 -6.58 -17.82
C ASN A 70 -6.37 -6.42 -17.59
N PHE A 71 -5.68 -7.54 -17.41
CA PHE A 71 -4.23 -7.58 -17.27
C PHE A 71 -3.59 -8.06 -18.59
N PRO A 72 -2.71 -7.28 -19.24
CA PRO A 72 -2.32 -5.89 -18.95
C PRO A 72 -3.23 -4.86 -19.64
N SER A 73 -3.55 -3.75 -18.97
CA SER A 73 -4.24 -2.59 -19.57
C SER A 73 -3.62 -1.28 -19.09
N PRO A 74 -3.75 -0.17 -19.85
CA PRO A 74 -3.20 1.13 -19.44
C PRO A 74 -3.73 1.61 -18.08
N GLY A 75 -5.01 1.37 -17.79
CA GLY A 75 -5.61 1.69 -16.49
C GLY A 75 -4.96 0.89 -15.36
N PHE A 76 -4.77 -0.42 -15.57
CA PHE A 76 -4.10 -1.29 -14.61
C PHE A 76 -2.65 -0.85 -14.31
N ILE A 77 -1.87 -0.49 -15.34
CA ILE A 77 -0.50 0.02 -15.18
C ILE A 77 -0.51 1.37 -14.43
N GLY A 78 -1.44 2.26 -14.75
CA GLY A 78 -1.60 3.54 -14.04
C GLY A 78 -1.86 3.34 -12.55
N HIS A 79 -2.68 2.36 -12.19
CA HIS A 79 -2.98 2.05 -10.80
C HIS A 79 -1.80 1.41 -10.06
N ILE A 80 -1.03 0.52 -10.70
CA ILE A 80 0.23 0.03 -10.13
C ILE A 80 1.18 1.20 -9.88
N ALA A 81 1.36 2.10 -10.85
CA ALA A 81 2.27 3.23 -10.71
C ALA A 81 1.86 4.13 -9.55
N LEU A 82 0.56 4.41 -9.42
CA LEU A 82 0.00 5.24 -8.35
C LEU A 82 0.15 4.57 -6.98
N TYR A 83 -0.02 3.24 -6.93
CA TYR A 83 0.24 2.44 -5.74
C TYR A 83 1.72 2.45 -5.30
N LEU A 84 2.65 2.35 -6.25
CA LEU A 84 4.09 2.48 -5.98
C LEU A 84 4.45 3.87 -5.44
N ILE A 85 3.82 4.93 -5.96
CA ILE A 85 3.99 6.30 -5.46
C ILE A 85 3.50 6.39 -4.00
N ILE A 86 2.32 5.85 -3.68
CA ILE A 86 1.79 5.79 -2.32
C ILE A 86 2.80 5.15 -1.37
N ILE A 87 3.32 3.98 -1.76
CA ILE A 87 4.32 3.25 -0.97
C ILE A 87 5.59 4.08 -0.77
N ALA A 88 6.12 4.69 -1.82
CA ALA A 88 7.32 5.51 -1.74
C ALA A 88 7.15 6.69 -0.76
N VAL A 89 5.99 7.36 -0.80
CA VAL A 89 5.65 8.44 0.14
C VAL A 89 5.55 7.92 1.56
N VAL A 90 4.89 6.78 1.78
CA VAL A 90 4.77 6.14 3.11
C VAL A 90 6.14 5.79 3.67
N LEU A 91 7.00 5.13 2.89
CA LEU A 91 8.34 4.75 3.31
C LEU A 91 9.21 5.97 3.61
N TYR A 92 9.11 7.02 2.80
CA TYR A 92 9.80 8.28 3.05
C TYR A 92 9.37 8.91 4.38
N LEU A 93 8.06 9.00 4.65
CA LEU A 93 7.54 9.54 5.90
C LEU A 93 7.97 8.72 7.12
N ILE A 94 7.91 7.39 7.04
CA ILE A 94 8.39 6.50 8.11
C ILE A 94 9.88 6.77 8.39
N ASN A 95 10.70 6.83 7.35
CA ASN A 95 12.14 7.09 7.48
C ASN A 95 12.42 8.47 8.10
N VAL A 96 11.69 9.52 7.71
CA VAL A 96 11.81 10.86 8.30
C VAL A 96 11.42 10.86 9.79
N LEU A 97 10.36 10.12 10.15
CA LEU A 97 9.88 10.03 11.53
C LEU A 97 10.79 9.17 12.44
N GLN A 98 11.48 8.17 11.89
CA GLN A 98 12.42 7.32 12.62
C GLN A 98 13.80 7.95 12.83
N LYS A 99 14.17 8.94 12.01
CA LYS A 99 15.43 9.71 12.15
C LYS A 99 15.36 10.85 13.16
N LYS A 100 14.19 11.08 13.76
CA LYS A 100 14.00 11.94 14.93
C LYS A 100 13.99 11.10 16.19
#